data_AF-A0A7S4H478-F1
#
_entry.id   AF-A0A7S4H478-F1
#
_cell.length_a   1.000
_cell.length_b   1.000
_cell.length_c   1.000
_cell.angle_alpha   90.00
_cell.angle_beta   90.00
_cell.angle_gamma   90.00
#
_symmetry.space_group_name_H-M   'P 1'
#
loop_
_entity.id
_entity.type
_entity.pdbx_description
1 polymer ?
#
loop_
_entity_poly.entity_id
_entity_poly.type
_entity_poly.pdbx_seq_one_letter_code
_entity_poly.pdbx_strand_id
1 'polypeptide(L)'
;MELDAKSVGAIFAWLAIALFICSFFYFGIKKKKYTELIELYKANGFSFPGLYAFFSLAGFFGCFPMALYFKRLLAGNSVRMDDGGNIPLAAYRFIKSQPTALTGWVHKLYYLWLSSMLFFVLAAICAALVSFSPD
;
A
#
# COMPACT_ATOMS: atom_id res chain seq x y z
N MET A 1 4.94 -7.94 -35.81
CA MET A 1 3.72 -7.49 -35.09
C MET A 1 4.15 -6.34 -34.21
N GLU A 2 4.13 -5.12 -34.76
CA GLU A 2 4.37 -3.91 -33.96
C GLU A 2 3.12 -3.69 -33.11
N LEU A 3 3.28 -3.67 -31.79
CA LEU A 3 2.20 -3.30 -30.90
C LEU A 3 2.05 -1.77 -30.97
N ASP A 4 0.88 -1.29 -31.40
CA ASP A 4 0.58 0.13 -31.35
C ASP A 4 0.45 0.62 -29.89
N ALA A 5 0.65 1.94 -29.68
CA ALA A 5 0.60 2.54 -28.35
C ALA A 5 -0.77 2.36 -27.65
N LYS A 6 -1.85 2.19 -28.44
CA LYS A 6 -3.21 1.94 -27.95
C LYS A 6 -3.31 0.55 -27.31
N SER A 7 -2.77 -0.46 -27.98
CA SER A 7 -2.74 -1.87 -27.56
C SER A 7 -1.86 -2.04 -26.33
N VAL A 8 -0.69 -1.38 -26.30
CA VAL A 8 0.18 -1.37 -25.11
C VAL A 8 -0.52 -0.72 -23.91
N GLY A 9 -1.17 0.43 -24.11
CA GLY A 9 -1.93 1.11 -23.06
C GLY A 9 -3.07 0.25 -22.51
N ALA A 10 -3.80 -0.44 -23.39
CA ALA A 10 -4.87 -1.36 -23.00
C ALA A 10 -4.34 -2.55 -22.19
N ILE A 11 -3.21 -3.14 -22.58
CA ILE A 11 -2.57 -4.23 -21.82
C ILE A 11 -2.18 -3.76 -20.42
N PHE A 12 -1.57 -2.58 -20.29
CA PHE A 12 -1.23 -2.02 -18.99
C PHE A 12 -2.47 -1.75 -18.13
N ALA A 13 -3.56 -1.24 -18.72
CA ALA A 13 -4.81 -1.02 -17.99
C ALA A 13 -5.39 -2.35 -17.45
N TRP A 14 -5.47 -3.39 -18.29
CA TRP A 14 -5.94 -4.71 -17.87
C TRP A 14 -5.05 -5.33 -16.78
N LEU A 15 -3.74 -5.20 -16.91
CA LEU A 15 -2.80 -5.69 -15.91
C LEU A 15 -2.94 -4.93 -14.58
N ALA A 16 -3.13 -3.61 -14.64
CA ALA A 16 -3.38 -2.78 -13.46
C ALA A 16 -4.63 -3.22 -12.70
N ILE A 17 -5.73 -3.46 -13.43
CA ILE A 17 -7.01 -3.96 -12.89
C ILE A 17 -6.83 -5.35 -12.29
N ALA A 18 -6.16 -6.26 -12.99
CA ALA A 18 -5.92 -7.62 -12.49
C ALA A 18 -5.11 -7.60 -11.18
N LEU A 19 -4.05 -6.79 -11.10
CA LEU A 19 -3.26 -6.61 -9.89
C LEU A 19 -4.07 -5.96 -8.76
N PHE A 20 -4.93 -5.00 -9.08
CA PHE A 20 -5.83 -4.38 -8.12
C PHE A 20 -6.79 -5.40 -7.52
N ILE A 21 -7.43 -6.23 -8.34
CA ILE A 21 -8.33 -7.31 -7.91
C ILE A 21 -7.57 -8.33 -7.06
N CYS A 22 -6.38 -8.75 -7.49
CA CYS A 22 -5.50 -9.60 -6.69
C CYS A 22 -5.20 -8.98 -5.32
N SER A 23 -4.97 -7.67 -5.26
CA SER A 23 -4.72 -6.97 -3.99
C SER A 23 -5.94 -6.95 -3.07
N PHE A 24 -7.13 -6.82 -3.64
CA PHE A 24 -8.40 -6.87 -2.92
C PHE A 24 -8.61 -8.24 -2.26
N PHE A 25 -8.47 -9.32 -3.03
CA PHE A 25 -8.60 -10.67 -2.48
C PHE A 25 -7.48 -10.99 -1.48
N TYR A 26 -6.24 -10.58 -1.77
CA TYR A 26 -5.12 -10.79 -0.85
C TYR A 26 -5.35 -10.08 0.48
N PHE A 27 -5.84 -8.84 0.46
CA PHE A 27 -6.25 -8.12 1.66
C PHE A 27 -7.39 -8.85 2.37
N GLY A 28 -8.41 -9.32 1.66
CA GLY A 28 -9.51 -10.08 2.25
C GLY A 28 -9.03 -11.29 3.06
N ILE A 29 -8.08 -12.07 2.51
CA ILE A 29 -7.47 -13.22 3.20
C ILE A 29 -6.64 -12.79 4.42
N LYS A 30 -5.98 -11.63 4.36
CA LYS A 30 -5.11 -11.10 5.43
C LYS A 30 -5.81 -10.12 6.37
N LYS A 31 -7.09 -9.84 6.18
CA LYS A 31 -7.87 -8.85 6.95
C LYS A 31 -7.80 -9.09 8.46
N LYS A 32 -7.82 -10.35 8.89
CA LYS A 32 -7.66 -10.71 10.31
C LYS A 32 -6.30 -10.26 10.85
N LYS A 33 -5.22 -10.59 10.15
CA LYS A 33 -3.84 -10.20 10.52
C LYS A 33 -3.61 -8.68 10.46
N TYR A 34 -4.24 -8.01 9.51
CA TYR A 34 -4.25 -6.55 9.42
C TYR A 34 -4.88 -5.92 10.66
N THR A 35 -6.07 -6.40 11.05
CA THR A 35 -6.81 -5.89 12.20
C THR A 35 -6.07 -6.20 13.50
N GLU A 36 -5.59 -7.44 13.65
CA GLU A 36 -4.79 -7.89 14.78
C GLU A 36 -3.53 -7.03 14.97
N LEU A 37 -2.80 -6.72 13.89
CA LEU A 37 -1.61 -5.86 13.98
C LEU A 37 -1.95 -4.44 14.44
N ILE A 38 -3.08 -3.88 14.00
CA ILE A 38 -3.56 -2.55 14.40
C ILE A 38 -3.98 -2.55 15.87
N GLU A 39 -4.72 -3.57 16.31
CA GLU A 39 -5.17 -3.70 17.69
C GLU A 39 -3.97 -3.90 18.63
N LEU A 40 -3.03 -4.77 18.28
CA LEU A 40 -1.78 -4.96 19.05
C LEU A 40 -0.97 -3.67 19.17
N TYR A 41 -0.89 -2.88 18.10
CA TYR A 41 -0.22 -1.58 18.11
C TYR A 41 -0.89 -0.61 19.08
N LYS A 42 -2.22 -0.48 19.03
CA LYS A 42 -2.99 0.38 19.95
C LYS A 42 -2.95 -0.12 21.40
N ALA A 43 -3.04 -1.43 21.62
CA ALA A 43 -3.01 -2.05 22.95
C ALA A 43 -1.68 -1.84 23.68
N ASN A 44 -0.58 -1.63 22.95
CA ASN A 44 0.73 -1.28 23.50
C ASN A 44 0.90 0.24 23.72
N GLY A 45 -0.19 1.01 23.66
CA GLY A 45 -0.21 2.44 23.94
C GLY A 45 0.27 3.34 22.79
N PHE A 46 0.46 2.79 21.58
CA PHE A 46 0.86 3.58 20.42
C PHE A 46 -0.36 4.14 19.66
N SER A 47 -0.32 5.42 19.31
CA SER A 47 -1.33 6.06 18.47
C SER A 47 -0.85 6.19 17.02
N PHE A 48 -1.80 6.24 16.08
CA PHE A 48 -1.51 6.54 14.69
C PHE A 48 -1.57 8.05 14.48
N PRO A 49 -0.58 8.65 13.78
CA PRO A 49 -0.63 10.06 13.47
C PRO A 49 -1.61 10.36 12.33
N GLY A 50 -2.42 11.39 12.50
CA GLY A 50 -3.17 12.07 11.46
C GLY A 50 -4.07 11.15 10.67
N LEU A 51 -3.92 11.22 9.35
CA LEU A 51 -4.72 10.42 8.42
C LEU A 51 -4.53 8.90 8.60
N TYR A 52 -3.44 8.43 9.22
CA TYR A 52 -3.27 7.00 9.51
C TYR A 52 -4.28 6.50 10.54
N ALA A 53 -4.74 7.34 11.47
CA ALA A 53 -5.82 6.97 12.39
C ALA A 53 -7.11 6.66 11.62
N PHE A 54 -7.46 7.51 10.65
CA PHE A 54 -8.61 7.29 9.76
C PHE A 54 -8.42 6.05 8.87
N PHE A 55 -7.25 5.91 8.24
CA PHE A 55 -6.96 4.75 7.40
C PHE A 55 -6.94 3.42 8.17
N SER A 56 -6.62 3.44 9.46
CA SER A 56 -6.72 2.25 10.32
C SER A 56 -8.15 1.71 10.45
N LEU A 57 -9.17 2.56 10.20
CA LEU A 57 -10.59 2.22 10.28
C LEU A 57 -11.20 1.97 8.89
N ALA A 58 -10.58 2.46 7.82
CA ALA A 58 -11.10 2.40 6.46
C ALA A 58 -11.00 1.01 5.79
N GLY A 59 -10.43 0.00 6.47
CA GLY A 59 -10.31 -1.36 5.96
C GLY A 59 -9.48 -1.43 4.67
N PHE A 60 -10.07 -1.94 3.59
CA PHE A 60 -9.37 -2.09 2.31
C PHE A 60 -8.89 -0.74 1.75
N PHE A 61 -9.70 0.31 1.82
CA PHE A 61 -9.33 1.62 1.27
C PHE A 61 -8.20 2.30 2.06
N GLY A 62 -8.04 1.95 3.34
CA GLY A 62 -6.91 2.38 4.16
C GLY A 62 -5.71 1.43 4.13
N CYS A 63 -5.81 0.29 3.42
CA CYS A 63 -4.80 -0.76 3.53
C CYS A 63 -3.45 -0.36 2.94
N PHE A 64 -3.44 0.42 1.85
CA PHE A 64 -2.21 0.90 1.21
C PHE A 64 -1.41 1.86 2.10
N PRO A 65 -1.97 2.99 2.59
CA PRO A 65 -1.24 3.87 3.49
C PRO A 65 -0.81 3.13 4.77
N MET A 66 -1.64 2.25 5.32
CA MET A 66 -1.27 1.45 6.49
C MET A 66 -0.14 0.45 6.20
N ALA A 67 -0.13 -0.20 5.03
CA ALA A 67 0.95 -1.09 4.63
C ALA A 67 2.26 -0.31 4.45
N LEU A 68 2.21 0.89 3.84
CA LEU A 68 3.36 1.79 3.74
C LEU A 68 3.87 2.20 5.14
N TYR A 69 2.98 2.54 6.05
CA TYR A 69 3.31 2.91 7.43
C TYR A 69 4.05 1.78 8.16
N PHE A 70 3.45 0.59 8.21
CA PHE A 70 4.08 -0.56 8.87
C PHE A 70 5.37 -0.99 8.17
N LYS A 71 5.45 -0.89 6.83
CA LYS A 71 6.69 -1.13 6.09
C LYS A 71 7.79 -0.16 6.52
N ARG A 72 7.48 1.13 6.69
CA ARG A 72 8.45 2.13 7.18
C ARG A 72 8.90 1.83 8.60
N LEU A 73 7.99 1.44 9.49
CA LEU A 73 8.34 1.02 10.85
C LEU A 73 9.24 -0.23 10.86
N LEU A 74 8.94 -1.22 10.03
CA LEU A 74 9.77 -2.43 9.87
C LEU A 74 11.15 -2.11 9.30
N ALA A 75 11.27 -1.14 8.40
CA ALA A 75 12.55 -0.67 7.87
C ALA A 75 13.34 0.20 8.88
N GLY A 76 12.66 0.78 9.88
CA GLY A 76 13.26 1.78 10.76
C GLY A 76 13.34 3.19 10.15
N ASN A 77 12.55 3.46 9.11
CA ASN A 77 12.50 4.76 8.45
C ASN A 77 11.71 5.75 9.29
N SER A 78 12.15 7.00 9.39
CA SER A 78 11.46 8.02 10.19
C SER A 78 10.02 8.26 9.71
N VAL A 79 9.10 8.22 10.66
CA VAL A 79 7.70 8.59 10.48
C VAL A 79 7.39 9.71 11.47
N ARG A 80 6.85 10.81 10.96
CA ARG A 80 6.48 11.99 11.74
C ARG A 80 5.08 11.85 12.32
N MET A 81 4.92 12.37 13.52
CA MET A 81 3.65 12.57 14.22
C MET A 81 3.07 13.94 13.86
N ASP A 82 1.78 14.15 14.13
CA ASP A 82 1.09 15.41 13.80
C ASP A 82 1.59 16.60 14.63
N ASP A 83 2.13 16.33 15.81
CA ASP A 83 2.77 17.31 16.70
C ASP A 83 4.18 17.74 16.25
N GLY A 84 4.62 17.26 15.08
CA GLY A 84 5.96 17.52 14.54
C GLY A 84 7.06 16.63 15.13
N GLY A 85 6.73 15.77 16.10
CA GLY A 85 7.62 14.77 16.67
C GLY A 85 7.85 13.58 15.73
N ASN A 86 8.80 12.72 16.10
CA ASN A 86 8.94 11.40 15.47
C ASN A 86 8.18 10.36 16.29
N ILE A 87 7.74 9.29 15.63
CA ILE A 87 7.20 8.11 16.33
C ILE A 87 8.21 7.62 17.40
N PRO A 88 7.74 7.20 18.60
CA PRO A 88 8.63 6.69 19.64
C PRO A 88 9.46 5.51 19.16
N LEU A 89 10.74 5.45 19.54
CA LEU A 89 11.63 4.32 19.22
C LEU A 89 11.04 2.96 19.64
N ALA A 90 10.27 2.96 20.73
CA ALA A 90 9.55 1.79 21.24
C ALA A 90 8.59 1.20 20.20
N ALA A 91 7.91 2.02 19.40
CA ALA A 91 6.98 1.54 18.37
C ALA A 91 7.70 0.82 17.23
N TYR A 92 8.89 1.29 16.82
CA TYR A 92 9.72 0.60 15.83
C TYR A 92 10.18 -0.75 16.35
N ARG A 93 10.66 -0.80 17.60
CA ARG A 93 11.11 -2.04 18.25
C ARG A 93 9.97 -3.04 18.38
N PHE A 94 8.79 -2.57 18.79
CA PHE A 94 7.59 -3.39 18.94
C PHE A 94 7.15 -4.02 17.61
N ILE A 95 7.11 -3.25 16.53
CA ILE A 95 6.72 -3.77 15.21
C ILE A 95 7.79 -4.75 14.68
N LYS A 96 9.07 -4.47 14.89
CA LYS A 96 10.17 -5.38 14.52
C LYS A 96 10.19 -6.67 15.33
N SER A 97 9.72 -6.67 16.58
CA SER A 97 9.64 -7.88 17.40
C SER A 97 8.45 -8.78 17.05
N GLN A 98 7.51 -8.32 16.21
CA GLN A 98 6.38 -9.14 15.79
C GLN A 98 6.83 -10.27 14.85
N PRO A 99 6.21 -11.46 14.94
CA PRO A 99 6.58 -12.58 14.09
C PRO A 99 6.32 -12.27 12.62
N THR A 100 7.19 -12.76 11.72
CA THR A 100 7.01 -12.64 10.26
C THR A 100 5.68 -13.25 9.79
N ALA A 101 5.11 -14.20 10.54
CA ALA A 101 3.77 -14.71 10.28
C ALA A 101 2.68 -13.62 10.36
N LEU A 102 2.85 -12.62 11.23
CA LEU A 102 1.93 -11.51 11.42
C LEU A 102 2.25 -10.30 10.53
N THR A 103 3.52 -10.04 10.20
CA THR A 103 3.95 -8.85 9.44
C THR A 103 4.32 -9.11 7.98
N GLY A 104 4.50 -10.38 7.59
CA GLY A 104 4.98 -10.76 6.25
C GLY A 104 4.03 -10.41 5.10
N TRP A 105 2.76 -10.11 5.40
CA TRP A 105 1.81 -9.63 4.39
C TRP A 105 2.02 -8.17 4.01
N VAL A 106 2.64 -7.36 4.89
CA VAL A 106 2.79 -5.90 4.72
C VAL A 106 3.55 -5.58 3.44
N HIS A 107 4.70 -6.23 3.23
CA HIS A 107 5.53 -6.02 2.04
C HIS A 107 4.82 -6.46 0.76
N LYS A 108 4.17 -7.63 0.80
CA LYS A 108 3.47 -8.20 -0.37
C LYS A 108 2.30 -7.32 -0.78
N LEU A 109 1.47 -6.91 0.17
CA LEU A 109 0.34 -6.03 -0.10
C LEU A 109 0.80 -4.66 -0.62
N TYR A 110 1.86 -4.09 -0.03
CA TYR A 110 2.45 -2.83 -0.49
C TYR A 110 2.90 -2.89 -1.95
N TYR A 111 3.70 -3.89 -2.33
CA TYR A 111 4.20 -4.00 -3.70
C TYR A 111 3.10 -4.32 -4.70
N LEU A 112 2.11 -5.13 -4.33
CA LEU A 112 0.99 -5.44 -5.20
C LEU A 112 0.16 -4.18 -5.53
N TRP A 113 -0.12 -3.34 -4.54
CA TRP A 113 -0.76 -2.04 -4.73
C TRP A 113 0.11 -1.07 -5.54
N LEU A 114 1.41 -0.97 -5.22
CA LEU A 114 2.33 -0.08 -5.92
C LEU A 114 2.47 -0.45 -7.40
N SER A 115 2.58 -1.74 -7.70
CA SER A 115 2.63 -2.23 -9.09
C SER A 115 1.33 -1.93 -9.83
N SER A 116 0.17 -2.15 -9.21
CA SER A 116 -1.13 -1.78 -9.81
C SER A 116 -1.18 -0.29 -10.16
N MET A 117 -0.80 0.59 -9.23
CA MET A 117 -0.75 2.04 -9.45
C MET A 117 0.23 2.42 -10.56
N LEU A 118 1.40 1.78 -10.62
CA LEU A 118 2.38 2.01 -11.68
C LEU A 118 1.81 1.69 -13.05
N PHE A 119 1.12 0.55 -13.21
CA PHE A 119 0.50 0.18 -14.48
C PHE A 119 -0.67 1.11 -14.86
N PHE A 120 -1.44 1.61 -13.90
CA PHE A 120 -2.44 2.65 -14.17
C PHE A 120 -1.80 3.93 -14.72
N VAL A 121 -0.69 4.38 -14.13
CA VAL A 121 0.05 5.56 -14.61
C VAL A 121 0.60 5.33 -16.01
N LEU A 122 1.21 4.17 -16.27
CA LEU A 122 1.73 3.83 -17.60
C LEU A 122 0.61 3.79 -18.65
N ALA A 123 -0.54 3.19 -18.32
CA ALA A 123 -1.71 3.18 -19.21
C ALA A 123 -2.21 4.59 -19.51
N ALA A 124 -2.28 5.47 -18.50
CA ALA A 124 -2.69 6.86 -18.67
C ALA A 124 -1.71 7.65 -19.56
N ILE A 125 -0.40 7.44 -19.41
CA ILE A 125 0.62 8.07 -20.26
C ILE A 125 0.46 7.60 -21.72
N CYS A 126 0.28 6.29 -21.96
CA CYS A 126 0.05 5.77 -23.31
C CYS A 126 -1.22 6.37 -23.95
N ALA A 127 -2.31 6.49 -23.19
CA ALA A 127 -3.54 7.10 -23.65
C ALA A 127 -3.35 8.59 -23.99
N ALA A 128 -2.63 9.33 -23.15
CA ALA A 128 -2.30 10.73 -23.40
C ALA A 128 -1.45 10.90 -24.67
N LEU A 129 -0.40 10.09 -24.84
CA LEU A 129 0.47 10.14 -26.02
C LEU A 129 -0.31 9.90 -27.32
N VAL A 130 -1.25 8.95 -27.31
CA VAL A 130 -2.15 8.70 -28.44
C VAL A 130 -3.05 9.92 -28.72
N SER A 131 -3.54 10.59 -27.69
CA SER A 131 -4.40 11.77 -27.86
C SER A 131 -3.65 13.02 -28.38
N PHE A 132 -2.35 13.11 -28.16
CA PHE A 132 -1.51 14.24 -28.58
C PHE A 132 -0.76 14.03 -29.90
N SER A 133 -0.88 12.84 -30.51
CA SER A 133 -0.41 12.58 -31.86
C SER A 133 -1.63 12.52 -32.78
N PRO A 134 -2.18 13.68 -33.22
CA PRO A 134 -3.22 13.66 -34.22
C PRO A 134 -2.60 13.13 -35.52
N ASP A 135 -3.25 12.12 -36.09
CA ASP A 135 -2.95 11.58 -37.43
C ASP A 135 -2.93 12.69 -38.49
#